data_AF-A0A954MSY2-F1
#
_entry.id   AF-A0A954MSY2-F1
#
_cell.length_a   1.000
_cell.length_b   1.000
_cell.length_c   1.000
_cell.angle_alpha   90.00
_cell.angle_beta   90.00
_cell.angle_gamma   90.00
#
_symmetry.space_group_name_H-M   'P 1'
#
loop_
_entity.id
_entity.type
_entity.pdbx_description
1 polymer ?
#
loop_
_entity_poly.entity_id
_entity_poly.type
_entity_poly.pdbx_seq_one_letter_code
_entity_poly.pdbx_strand_id
1 'polypeptide(L)'
;MEQFESESQSSCDSNQAVVVIEGEFQLGTSPSSPQRQIRSMLPAVSSNLRWNEFLQRHGDWYATRQDEGEFVYPLQVDENLKLQFRNLFQVGESELIAERDYFEICRVHHAITWQNGLPLISPLMASCVDRQQCAGSIDAMQELGRSIGWTNRQVEAVSTLMSHGDDARERTQSIAGRWICHPEYRTQLASLRQQWIQLSYNERPLFPLQRASPPENRALHTDLFRSPELDEFVHQLIAFLDRWQLMQLTTWEIAEPQGIQMIAPDGVVAGELRNRNPVAFPLQVQDGVSNEYVSFHEHLARGRGIDDLSRFDTYRQIWRIDFLENLLHRRYDSTNQVRGFQTKVQGFIAEYIELHVDRIKKYRGWRNRFRKGEITSLNGLS
;
A
#
# COMPACT_ATOMS: atom_id res chain seq x y z
N MET A 1 -44.04 54.94 -36.09
CA MET A 1 -43.02 55.91 -36.52
C MET A 1 -41.94 55.88 -35.46
N GLU A 2 -40.96 54.99 -35.63
CA GLU A 2 -39.64 55.28 -36.25
C GLU A 2 -38.74 56.04 -35.25
N GLN A 3 -37.46 55.77 -35.02
CA GLN A 3 -36.49 54.72 -35.37
C GLN A 3 -35.21 55.04 -34.54
N PHE A 4 -34.47 54.00 -34.14
CA PHE A 4 -33.00 53.83 -34.06
C PHE A 4 -32.05 54.74 -33.23
N GLU A 5 -31.31 54.02 -32.35
CA GLU A 5 -29.84 54.02 -32.07
C GLU A 5 -29.09 55.25 -31.51
N SER A 6 -28.42 55.05 -30.37
CA SER A 6 -26.94 54.99 -30.32
C SER A 6 -26.42 54.38 -29.02
N GLU A 7 -25.45 53.48 -29.15
CA GLU A 7 -24.69 52.80 -28.09
C GLU A 7 -23.76 53.74 -27.29
N SER A 8 -23.45 53.38 -26.05
CA SER A 8 -22.17 53.69 -25.40
C SER A 8 -21.92 52.71 -24.24
N GLN A 9 -20.94 51.83 -24.42
CA GLN A 9 -20.39 50.93 -23.41
C GLN A 9 -19.57 51.71 -22.38
N SER A 10 -19.64 51.33 -21.10
CA SER A 10 -18.66 51.70 -20.08
C SER A 10 -18.34 50.48 -19.23
N SER A 11 -17.09 50.01 -19.38
CA SER A 11 -16.46 48.90 -18.67
C SER A 11 -16.11 49.31 -17.24
N CYS A 12 -16.50 48.49 -16.27
CA CYS A 12 -15.96 48.52 -14.90
C CYS A 12 -14.92 47.40 -14.76
N ASP A 13 -13.66 47.72 -15.08
CA ASP A 13 -12.53 46.86 -14.75
C ASP A 13 -12.11 47.06 -13.28
N SER A 14 -11.95 45.92 -12.61
CA SER A 14 -11.58 45.80 -11.21
C SER A 14 -10.07 45.65 -11.06
N ASN A 15 -9.52 46.42 -10.13
CA ASN A 15 -8.12 46.44 -9.70
C ASN A 15 -7.54 45.03 -9.44
N GLN A 16 -6.49 44.67 -10.19
CA GLN A 16 -5.47 43.72 -9.74
C GLN A 16 -4.18 44.48 -9.43
N ALA A 17 -3.70 44.30 -8.20
CA ALA A 17 -2.41 44.81 -7.74
C ALA A 17 -1.28 44.07 -8.47
N VAL A 18 -0.53 44.81 -9.29
CA VAL A 18 0.73 44.37 -9.88
C VAL A 18 1.84 44.62 -8.85
N VAL A 19 2.40 43.55 -8.30
CA VAL A 19 3.69 43.63 -7.60
C VAL A 19 4.78 43.57 -8.65
N VAL A 20 5.39 44.72 -8.93
CA VAL A 20 6.58 44.86 -9.75
C VAL A 20 7.79 44.39 -8.93
N ILE A 21 8.48 43.36 -9.40
CA ILE A 21 9.84 43.04 -8.95
C ILE A 21 10.75 43.30 -10.15
N GLU A 22 11.41 44.47 -10.14
CA GLU A 22 12.51 44.77 -11.03
C GLU A 22 13.76 44.03 -10.55
N GLY A 23 14.33 43.22 -11.44
CA GLY A 23 15.62 42.57 -11.27
C GLY A 23 16.25 42.40 -12.63
N GLU A 24 17.09 43.37 -13.02
CA GLU A 24 17.92 43.31 -14.21
C GLU A 24 18.80 42.05 -14.17
N PHE A 25 18.65 41.16 -15.17
CA PHE A 25 19.55 40.03 -15.37
C PHE A 25 20.18 40.14 -16.76
N GLN A 26 21.50 40.29 -16.75
CA GLN A 26 22.36 40.26 -17.93
C GLN A 26 22.26 38.92 -18.63
N LEU A 27 22.24 38.99 -19.97
CA LEU A 27 22.17 37.87 -20.90
C LEU A 27 23.35 36.90 -20.73
N GLY A 28 23.07 35.72 -20.18
CA GLY A 28 23.92 34.54 -20.23
C GLY A 28 23.09 33.35 -20.72
N THR A 29 23.45 32.82 -21.89
CA THR A 29 22.74 31.73 -22.59
C THR A 29 22.86 30.38 -21.87
N SER A 30 21.74 29.84 -21.36
CA SER A 30 21.49 28.39 -21.21
C SER A 30 20.01 28.09 -20.92
N PRO A 31 19.39 27.07 -21.54
CA PRO A 31 17.98 26.76 -21.34
C PRO A 31 17.80 25.75 -20.20
N SER A 32 17.53 26.25 -18.99
CA SER A 32 16.97 25.41 -17.92
C SER A 32 15.74 26.11 -17.35
N SER A 33 14.56 25.71 -17.81
CA SER A 33 13.25 26.24 -17.38
C SER A 33 13.01 26.04 -15.87
N PRO A 34 12.71 27.10 -15.09
CA PRO A 34 12.34 27.00 -13.68
C PRO A 34 10.89 26.52 -13.42
N GLN A 35 10.10 26.22 -14.45
CA GLN A 35 8.66 25.93 -14.30
C GLN A 35 8.32 24.47 -13.92
N ARG A 36 9.31 23.58 -13.75
CA ARG A 36 9.07 22.19 -13.32
C ARG A 36 9.11 21.94 -11.81
N GLN A 37 9.61 22.88 -11.00
CA GLN A 37 9.72 22.67 -9.54
C GLN A 37 8.44 22.99 -8.75
N ILE A 38 7.56 23.88 -9.25
CA ILE A 38 6.36 24.32 -8.52
C ILE A 38 5.23 23.26 -8.50
N ARG A 39 5.23 22.29 -9.43
CA ARG A 39 4.23 21.20 -9.44
C ARG A 39 4.54 20.03 -8.50
N SER A 40 5.75 19.93 -7.94
CA SER A 40 6.12 18.84 -7.02
C SER A 40 5.82 19.14 -5.54
N MET A 41 5.57 20.40 -5.18
CA MET A 41 5.33 20.81 -3.78
C MET A 41 3.84 20.91 -3.40
N LEU A 42 2.93 20.98 -4.37
CA LEU A 42 1.49 21.13 -4.12
C LEU A 42 0.81 19.91 -3.44
N PRO A 43 1.19 18.64 -3.72
CA PRO A 43 0.64 17.50 -2.98
C PRO A 43 1.13 17.45 -1.53
N ALA A 44 2.36 17.89 -1.26
CA ALA A 44 2.97 17.85 0.07
C ALA A 44 2.41 18.93 1.02
N VAL A 45 2.04 20.10 0.50
CA VAL A 45 1.43 21.19 1.30
C VAL A 45 -0.05 20.90 1.61
N SER A 46 -0.80 20.35 0.65
CA SER A 46 -2.22 20.02 0.83
C SER A 46 -2.47 18.77 1.67
N SER A 47 -1.60 17.75 1.56
CA SER A 47 -1.63 16.56 2.44
C SER A 47 -1.42 16.92 3.90
N ASN A 48 -0.52 17.86 4.18
CA ASN A 48 -0.33 18.37 5.53
C ASN A 48 -1.58 19.07 6.07
N LEU A 49 -2.35 19.80 5.25
CA LEU A 49 -3.49 20.56 5.75
C LEU A 49 -4.63 19.67 6.25
N ARG A 50 -5.07 18.68 5.45
CA ARG A 50 -6.12 17.73 5.87
C ARG A 50 -5.68 16.85 7.05
N TRP A 51 -4.41 16.44 7.05
CA TRP A 51 -3.83 15.71 8.15
C TRP A 51 -3.81 16.53 9.44
N ASN A 52 -3.40 17.79 9.37
CA ASN A 52 -3.39 18.70 10.52
C ASN A 52 -4.81 18.99 11.03
N GLU A 53 -5.78 19.19 10.14
CA GLU A 53 -7.19 19.35 10.51
C GLU A 53 -7.75 18.10 11.20
N PHE A 54 -7.31 16.91 10.78
CA PHE A 54 -7.67 15.66 11.44
C PHE A 54 -7.06 15.57 12.83
N LEU A 55 -5.77 15.84 12.98
CA LEU A 55 -5.10 15.82 14.29
C LEU A 55 -5.66 16.88 15.24
N GLN A 56 -6.10 18.03 14.74
CA GLN A 56 -6.78 19.05 15.56
C GLN A 56 -8.12 18.55 16.12
N ARG A 57 -8.86 17.74 15.35
CA ARG A 57 -10.19 17.24 15.74
C ARG A 57 -10.14 15.92 16.51
N HIS A 58 -9.23 15.03 16.11
CA HIS A 58 -9.17 13.62 16.51
C HIS A 58 -7.77 13.21 17.00
N GLY A 59 -6.94 14.17 17.41
CA GLY A 59 -5.56 13.93 17.85
C GLY A 59 -5.45 12.93 18.99
N ASP A 60 -6.31 13.05 20.01
CA ASP A 60 -6.37 12.11 21.14
C ASP A 60 -6.75 10.69 20.68
N TRP A 61 -7.68 10.58 19.73
CA TRP A 61 -8.08 9.30 19.15
C TRP A 61 -6.92 8.63 18.41
N TYR A 62 -6.13 9.41 17.67
CA TYR A 62 -4.97 8.91 16.93
C TYR A 62 -3.84 8.51 17.88
N ALA A 63 -3.51 9.37 18.84
CA ALA A 63 -2.43 9.16 19.81
C ALA A 63 -2.67 7.92 20.67
N THR A 64 -3.91 7.67 21.11
CA THR A 64 -4.27 6.48 21.92
C THR A 64 -4.15 5.15 21.16
N ARG A 65 -4.01 5.19 19.83
CA ARG A 65 -3.91 4.00 18.95
C ARG A 65 -2.53 3.85 18.32
N GLN A 66 -1.64 4.81 18.55
CA GLN A 66 -0.28 4.80 18.05
C GLN A 66 0.64 4.24 19.15
N ASP A 67 0.87 2.93 19.15
CA ASP A 67 1.89 2.33 20.00
C ASP A 67 3.31 2.68 19.49
N GLU A 68 4.32 2.63 20.36
CA GLU A 68 5.72 2.89 19.99
C GLU A 68 6.19 1.90 18.91
N GLY A 69 6.28 2.39 17.67
CA GLY A 69 6.66 1.58 16.50
C GLY A 69 5.48 0.89 15.80
N GLU A 70 4.24 1.26 16.13
CA GLU A 70 3.03 0.73 15.49
C GLU A 70 2.32 1.79 14.64
N PHE A 71 1.63 1.28 13.62
CA PHE A 71 0.95 2.08 12.61
C PHE A 71 -0.56 2.01 12.80
N VAL A 72 -1.21 3.17 12.70
CA VAL A 72 -2.67 3.22 12.65
C VAL A 72 -3.08 2.97 11.21
N TYR A 73 -3.62 1.80 10.89
CA TYR A 73 -4.16 1.49 9.57
C TYR A 73 -5.62 1.95 9.41
N PRO A 74 -6.06 2.46 8.26
CA PRO A 74 -7.46 2.84 8.07
C PRO A 74 -8.36 1.60 8.06
N LEU A 75 -9.54 1.70 8.66
CA LEU A 75 -10.60 0.71 8.57
C LEU A 75 -11.80 1.28 7.81
N GLN A 76 -12.26 0.56 6.79
CA GLN A 76 -13.46 0.93 6.07
C GLN A 76 -14.70 0.41 6.83
N VAL A 77 -15.25 1.23 7.71
CA VAL A 77 -16.52 0.93 8.38
C VAL A 77 -17.64 1.66 7.65
N ASP A 78 -18.24 1.00 6.67
CA ASP A 78 -19.42 1.51 5.97
C ASP A 78 -20.69 1.40 6.82
N GLU A 79 -21.82 1.88 6.30
CA GLU A 79 -23.10 1.84 7.04
C GLU A 79 -23.57 0.41 7.34
N ASN A 80 -23.20 -0.57 6.51
CA ASN A 80 -23.57 -1.98 6.73
C ASN A 80 -22.80 -2.55 7.94
N LEU A 81 -21.51 -2.23 8.03
CA LEU A 81 -20.63 -2.70 9.10
C LEU A 81 -20.72 -1.86 10.37
N LYS A 82 -21.22 -0.61 10.29
CA LYS A 82 -21.24 0.36 11.41
C LYS A 82 -21.86 -0.19 12.68
N LEU A 83 -23.06 -0.79 12.58
CA LEU A 83 -23.76 -1.32 13.75
C LEU A 83 -23.03 -2.52 14.37
N GLN A 84 -22.51 -3.42 13.52
CA GLN A 84 -21.75 -4.58 13.97
C GLN A 84 -20.46 -4.15 14.67
N PHE A 85 -19.73 -3.22 14.07
CA PHE A 85 -18.49 -2.66 14.59
C PHE A 85 -18.70 -2.02 15.97
N ARG A 86 -19.70 -1.15 16.07
CA ARG A 86 -20.09 -0.50 17.32
C ARG A 86 -20.38 -1.50 18.43
N ASN A 87 -21.18 -2.52 18.12
CA ASN A 87 -21.58 -3.52 19.11
C ASN A 87 -20.45 -4.48 19.50
N LEU A 88 -19.51 -4.72 18.59
CA LEU A 88 -18.40 -5.64 18.79
C LEU A 88 -17.27 -5.01 19.62
N PHE A 89 -16.87 -3.80 19.25
CA PHE A 89 -15.74 -3.09 19.85
C PHE A 89 -16.16 -2.06 20.90
N GLN A 90 -17.46 -1.92 21.15
CA GLN A 90 -18.06 -0.98 22.11
C GLN A 90 -17.64 0.48 21.88
N VAL A 91 -17.43 0.86 20.62
CA VAL A 91 -16.97 2.20 20.25
C VAL A 91 -18.10 3.23 20.27
N GLY A 92 -17.77 4.47 20.63
CA GLY A 92 -18.70 5.61 20.62
C GLY A 92 -18.93 6.19 19.21
N GLU A 93 -19.92 7.07 19.07
CA GLU A 93 -20.15 7.78 17.79
C GLU A 93 -18.97 8.67 17.41
N SER A 94 -18.31 9.30 18.40
CA SER A 94 -17.10 10.09 18.16
C SER A 94 -15.95 9.27 17.56
N GLU A 95 -15.76 8.04 18.03
CA GLU A 95 -14.73 7.13 17.50
C GLU A 95 -15.07 6.62 16.11
N LEU A 96 -16.35 6.38 15.82
CA LEU A 96 -16.81 6.04 14.47
C LEU A 96 -16.57 7.19 13.48
N ILE A 97 -16.82 8.44 13.91
CA ILE A 97 -16.51 9.63 13.10
C ILE A 97 -15.00 9.73 12.85
N ALA A 98 -14.18 9.49 13.88
CA ALA A 98 -12.72 9.51 13.73
C ALA A 98 -12.21 8.42 12.78
N GLU A 99 -12.71 7.18 12.88
CA GLU A 99 -12.38 6.09 11.93
C GLU A 99 -12.76 6.45 10.49
N ARG A 100 -13.97 6.97 10.28
CA ARG A 100 -14.44 7.41 8.96
C ARG A 100 -13.56 8.53 8.40
N ASP A 101 -13.29 9.56 9.20
CA ASP A 101 -12.48 10.71 8.78
C ASP A 101 -11.03 10.27 8.49
N TYR A 102 -10.47 9.36 9.29
CA TYR A 102 -9.13 8.80 9.08
C TYR A 102 -9.05 7.94 7.81
N PHE A 103 -10.04 7.07 7.60
CA PHE A 103 -10.18 6.28 6.37
C PHE A 103 -10.23 7.19 5.15
N GLU A 104 -11.03 8.27 5.19
CA GLU A 104 -11.17 9.20 4.07
C GLU A 104 -9.86 9.93 3.74
N ILE A 105 -9.10 10.35 4.75
CA ILE A 105 -7.79 10.98 4.53
C ILE A 105 -6.81 9.98 3.92
N CYS A 106 -6.73 8.77 4.47
CA CYS A 106 -5.89 7.72 3.91
C CYS A 106 -6.29 7.40 2.46
N ARG A 107 -7.60 7.34 2.18
CA ARG A 107 -8.15 7.09 0.85
C ARG A 107 -7.73 8.16 -0.16
N VAL A 108 -7.92 9.43 0.16
CA VAL A 108 -7.56 10.57 -0.71
C VAL A 108 -6.06 10.61 -1.00
N HIS A 109 -5.22 10.20 -0.05
CA HIS A 109 -3.78 10.21 -0.20
C HIS A 109 -3.19 8.87 -0.69
N HIS A 110 -4.04 7.89 -1.02
CA HIS A 110 -3.64 6.51 -1.32
C HIS A 110 -2.71 5.90 -0.27
N ALA A 111 -2.86 6.34 0.98
CA ALA A 111 -2.02 5.96 2.09
C ALA A 111 -2.62 4.76 2.82
N ILE A 112 -1.76 3.90 3.36
CA ILE A 112 -2.15 2.80 4.25
C ILE A 112 -2.03 3.20 5.71
N THR A 113 -1.34 4.29 6.01
CA THR A 113 -1.15 4.87 7.34
C THR A 113 -0.38 6.20 7.20
N TRP A 114 -0.11 6.86 8.31
CA TRP A 114 0.67 8.10 8.40
C TRP A 114 1.83 7.93 9.38
N GLN A 115 3.01 8.42 9.00
CA GLN A 115 4.19 8.44 9.86
C GLN A 115 4.83 9.84 9.83
N ASN A 116 5.01 10.46 11.00
CA ASN A 116 5.65 11.77 11.14
C ASN A 116 5.04 12.84 10.20
N GLY A 117 3.72 12.83 10.03
CA GLY A 117 3.01 13.76 9.15
C GLY A 117 3.08 13.44 7.67
N LEU A 118 3.70 12.33 7.28
CA LEU A 118 3.79 11.90 5.89
C LEU A 118 2.93 10.65 5.62
N PRO A 119 2.23 10.59 4.48
CA PRO A 119 1.48 9.40 4.10
C PRO A 119 2.45 8.26 3.73
N LEU A 120 2.22 7.07 4.29
CA LEU A 120 2.90 5.85 3.86
C LEU A 120 2.02 5.12 2.86
N ILE A 121 2.58 4.82 1.68
CA ILE A 121 1.88 4.20 0.55
C ILE A 121 2.41 2.78 0.36
N SER A 122 1.51 1.82 0.14
CA SER A 122 1.88 0.46 -0.26
C SER A 122 1.16 0.03 -1.53
N PRO A 123 1.88 -0.31 -2.61
CA PRO A 123 1.29 -0.92 -3.80
C PRO A 123 0.52 -2.21 -3.50
N LEU A 124 0.93 -2.94 -2.45
CA LEU A 124 0.30 -4.18 -2.02
C LEU A 124 -1.13 -3.96 -1.49
N MET A 125 -1.38 -2.82 -0.86
CA MET A 125 -2.66 -2.47 -0.23
C MET A 125 -3.49 -1.48 -1.06
N ALA A 126 -2.98 -1.01 -2.21
CA ALA A 126 -3.65 -0.01 -3.04
C ALA A 126 -5.06 -0.44 -3.52
N SER A 127 -5.36 -1.76 -3.58
CA SER A 127 -6.70 -2.28 -3.90
C SER A 127 -7.75 -2.10 -2.80
N CYS A 128 -7.32 -1.98 -1.54
CA CYS A 128 -8.20 -1.93 -0.37
C CYS A 128 -9.01 -0.63 -0.34
N VAL A 129 -8.60 0.35 -1.13
CA VAL A 129 -9.06 1.74 -1.08
C VAL A 129 -10.11 2.03 -2.16
N ASP A 130 -10.18 1.26 -3.26
CA ASP A 130 -10.83 1.81 -4.46
C ASP A 130 -11.50 0.82 -5.44
N ARG A 131 -11.82 -0.43 -5.08
CA ARG A 131 -12.43 -1.35 -6.07
C ARG A 131 -13.80 -0.88 -6.61
N GLN A 132 -14.63 -0.27 -5.76
CA GLN A 132 -15.94 0.26 -6.15
C GLN A 132 -15.85 1.57 -6.96
N GLN A 133 -14.80 2.39 -6.76
CA GLN A 133 -14.59 3.58 -7.59
C GLN A 133 -13.77 3.25 -8.84
N CYS A 134 -12.94 2.20 -8.84
CA CYS A 134 -12.23 1.74 -10.03
C CYS A 134 -13.18 1.24 -11.12
N ALA A 135 -14.31 0.60 -10.78
CA ALA A 135 -15.31 0.26 -11.80
C ALA A 135 -15.89 1.53 -12.46
N GLY A 136 -16.29 2.52 -11.66
CA GLY A 136 -16.72 3.83 -12.17
C GLY A 136 -15.59 4.65 -12.82
N SER A 137 -14.34 4.43 -12.41
CA SER A 137 -13.14 5.10 -12.93
C SER A 137 -12.62 4.43 -14.18
N ILE A 138 -12.84 3.14 -14.40
CA ILE A 138 -12.56 2.46 -15.67
C ILE A 138 -13.56 3.02 -16.66
N ASP A 139 -14.87 2.96 -16.39
CA ASP A 139 -15.88 3.53 -17.29
C ASP A 139 -15.64 5.02 -17.54
N ALA A 140 -15.30 5.81 -16.50
CA ALA A 140 -14.98 7.22 -16.65
C ALA A 140 -13.65 7.47 -17.40
N MET A 141 -12.64 6.61 -17.24
CA MET A 141 -11.36 6.72 -17.98
C MET A 141 -11.53 6.28 -19.43
N GLN A 142 -12.34 5.25 -19.68
CA GLN A 142 -12.73 4.85 -21.02
C GLN A 142 -13.51 5.98 -21.70
N GLU A 143 -14.44 6.63 -20.98
CA GLU A 143 -15.22 7.75 -21.49
C GLU A 143 -14.35 8.99 -21.73
N LEU A 144 -13.46 9.33 -20.79
CA LEU A 144 -12.47 10.37 -20.98
C LEU A 144 -11.58 10.07 -22.19
N GLY A 145 -11.09 8.84 -22.29
CA GLY A 145 -10.29 8.33 -23.41
C GLY A 145 -11.01 8.54 -24.74
N ARG A 146 -12.29 8.13 -24.83
CA ARG A 146 -13.14 8.38 -26.01
C ARG A 146 -13.28 9.87 -26.30
N SER A 147 -13.49 10.71 -25.27
CA SER A 147 -13.64 12.15 -25.42
C SER A 147 -12.38 12.86 -25.96
N ILE A 148 -11.19 12.30 -25.68
CA ILE A 148 -9.90 12.81 -26.18
C ILE A 148 -9.43 12.09 -27.46
N GLY A 149 -10.31 11.29 -28.08
CA GLY A 149 -10.08 10.67 -29.39
C GLY A 149 -9.41 9.31 -29.37
N TRP A 150 -9.40 8.58 -28.25
CA TRP A 150 -8.91 7.20 -28.23
C TRP A 150 -9.80 6.29 -29.09
N THR A 151 -9.15 5.42 -29.85
CA THR A 151 -9.80 4.33 -30.58
C THR A 151 -10.33 3.26 -29.61
N ASN A 152 -11.34 2.51 -30.03
CA ASN A 152 -11.84 1.36 -29.25
C ASN A 152 -10.72 0.38 -28.86
N ARG A 153 -9.74 0.20 -29.75
CA ARG A 153 -8.57 -0.65 -29.50
C ARG A 153 -7.68 -0.11 -28.37
N GLN A 154 -7.51 1.21 -28.25
CA GLN A 154 -6.75 1.81 -27.15
C GLN A 154 -7.49 1.71 -25.83
N VAL A 155 -8.82 1.94 -25.85
CA VAL A 155 -9.69 1.77 -24.68
C VAL A 155 -9.64 0.33 -24.15
N GLU A 156 -9.75 -0.65 -25.04
CA GLU A 156 -9.65 -2.08 -24.72
C GLU A 156 -8.24 -2.46 -24.21
N ALA A 157 -7.19 -1.92 -24.83
CA ALA A 157 -5.81 -2.16 -24.40
C ALA A 157 -5.55 -1.65 -22.98
N VAL A 158 -6.06 -0.45 -22.62
CA VAL A 158 -5.91 0.11 -21.27
C VAL A 158 -6.70 -0.72 -20.25
N SER A 159 -7.92 -1.13 -20.59
CA SER A 159 -8.74 -1.95 -19.70
C SER A 159 -8.10 -3.32 -19.45
N THR A 160 -7.53 -3.93 -20.49
CA THR A 160 -6.76 -5.18 -20.39
C THR A 160 -5.52 -4.99 -19.51
N LEU A 161 -4.78 -3.90 -19.71
CA LEU A 161 -3.58 -3.59 -18.92
C LEU A 161 -3.91 -3.39 -17.44
N MET A 162 -5.01 -2.71 -17.12
CA MET A 162 -5.49 -2.52 -15.74
C MET A 162 -5.88 -3.86 -15.10
N SER A 163 -6.65 -4.69 -15.82
CA SER A 163 -7.01 -6.03 -15.37
C SER A 163 -5.77 -6.89 -15.08
N HIS A 164 -4.78 -6.87 -15.96
CA HIS A 164 -3.50 -7.57 -15.75
C HIS A 164 -2.73 -7.02 -14.55
N GLY A 165 -2.74 -5.70 -14.33
CA GLY A 165 -2.13 -5.09 -13.16
C GLY A 165 -2.80 -5.53 -11.84
N ASP A 166 -4.12 -5.62 -11.84
CA ASP A 166 -4.90 -6.10 -10.70
C ASP A 166 -4.59 -7.58 -10.39
N ASP A 167 -4.61 -8.43 -11.41
CA ASP A 167 -4.25 -9.85 -11.33
C ASP A 167 -2.83 -10.03 -10.78
N ALA A 168 -1.85 -9.31 -11.33
CA ALA A 168 -0.46 -9.36 -10.87
C ALA A 168 -0.31 -8.90 -9.41
N ARG A 169 -1.07 -7.88 -9.00
CA ARG A 169 -1.10 -7.41 -7.60
C ARG A 169 -1.70 -8.45 -6.67
N GLU A 170 -2.82 -9.06 -7.03
CA GLU A 170 -3.43 -10.14 -6.24
C GLU A 170 -2.50 -11.35 -6.10
N ARG A 171 -1.80 -11.72 -7.18
CA ARG A 171 -0.73 -12.72 -7.17
C ARG A 171 0.44 -12.30 -6.28
N THR A 172 0.81 -11.02 -6.25
CA THR A 172 1.85 -10.49 -5.36
C THR A 172 1.44 -10.58 -3.89
N GLN A 173 0.18 -10.26 -3.55
CA GLN A 173 -0.37 -10.44 -2.20
C GLN A 173 -0.28 -11.90 -1.71
N SER A 174 -0.38 -12.86 -2.62
CA SER A 174 -0.21 -14.27 -2.26
C SER A 174 1.19 -14.59 -1.71
N ILE A 175 2.23 -13.88 -2.19
CA ILE A 175 3.59 -14.05 -1.68
C ILE A 175 3.67 -13.58 -0.24
N ALA A 176 3.10 -12.42 0.08
CA ALA A 176 3.01 -11.93 1.46
C ALA A 176 2.26 -12.93 2.36
N GLY A 177 1.16 -13.51 1.86
CA GLY A 177 0.41 -14.58 2.53
C GLY A 177 1.23 -15.84 2.80
N ARG A 178 2.08 -16.24 1.87
CA ARG A 178 2.99 -17.36 2.05
C ARG A 178 4.05 -17.04 3.10
N TRP A 179 4.64 -15.86 3.08
CA TRP A 179 5.67 -15.45 4.04
C TRP A 179 5.15 -15.39 5.47
N ILE A 180 3.94 -14.86 5.71
CA ILE A 180 3.36 -14.88 7.07
C ILE A 180 2.98 -16.29 7.56
N CYS A 181 2.93 -17.27 6.66
CA CYS A 181 2.77 -18.69 6.99
C CYS A 181 4.12 -19.35 7.31
N HIS A 182 5.23 -18.84 6.78
CA HIS A 182 6.55 -19.43 6.95
C HIS A 182 7.12 -19.15 8.36
N PRO A 183 7.39 -20.17 9.21
CA PRO A 183 7.87 -19.94 10.59
C PRO A 183 9.19 -19.18 10.67
N GLU A 184 10.13 -19.50 9.77
CA GLU A 184 11.44 -18.83 9.72
C GLU A 184 11.31 -17.34 9.40
N TYR A 185 10.49 -16.97 8.39
CA TYR A 185 10.21 -15.59 8.05
C TYR A 185 9.74 -14.79 9.26
N ARG A 186 8.75 -15.32 10.00
CA ARG A 186 8.20 -14.67 11.19
C ARG A 186 9.24 -14.48 12.28
N THR A 187 10.08 -15.49 12.48
CA THR A 187 11.15 -15.46 13.50
C THR A 187 12.19 -14.39 13.16
N GLN A 188 12.62 -14.34 11.90
CA GLN A 188 13.57 -13.33 11.42
C GLN A 188 12.98 -11.92 11.46
N LEU A 189 11.72 -11.75 11.03
CA LEU A 189 11.02 -10.46 11.09
C LEU A 189 10.87 -9.96 12.54
N ALA A 190 10.54 -10.85 13.48
CA ALA A 190 10.49 -10.52 14.89
C ALA A 190 11.86 -10.12 15.43
N SER A 191 12.93 -10.81 15.04
CA SER A 191 14.30 -10.45 15.40
C SER A 191 14.70 -9.07 14.87
N LEU A 192 14.40 -8.77 13.61
CA LEU A 192 14.62 -7.44 13.02
C LEU A 192 13.85 -6.35 13.75
N ARG A 193 12.58 -6.60 14.10
CA ARG A 193 11.77 -5.67 14.90
C ARG A 193 12.42 -5.39 16.24
N GLN A 194 12.94 -6.41 16.93
CA GLN A 194 13.64 -6.23 18.21
C GLN A 194 14.92 -5.42 18.05
N GLN A 195 15.74 -5.70 17.04
CA GLN A 195 16.94 -4.91 16.75
C GLN A 195 16.61 -3.44 16.47
N TRP A 196 15.57 -3.17 15.67
CA TRP A 196 15.12 -1.81 15.39
C TRP A 196 14.66 -1.07 16.65
N ILE A 197 13.95 -1.75 17.56
CA ILE A 197 13.54 -1.16 18.85
C ILE A 197 14.76 -0.84 19.73
N GLN A 198 15.84 -1.62 19.64
CA GLN A 198 17.07 -1.39 20.41
C GLN A 198 17.89 -0.20 19.91
N LEU A 199 17.70 0.23 18.65
CA LEU A 199 18.32 1.46 18.15
C LEU A 199 17.80 2.68 18.93
N SER A 200 18.67 3.67 19.12
CA SER A 200 18.26 4.93 19.71
C SER A 200 17.21 5.62 18.82
N TYR A 201 16.31 6.38 19.42
CA TYR A 201 15.19 7.00 18.71
C TYR A 201 15.63 7.82 17.48
N ASN A 202 16.76 8.52 17.58
CA ASN A 202 17.31 9.36 16.50
C ASN A 202 18.00 8.55 15.39
N GLU A 203 18.38 7.31 15.65
CA GLU A 203 19.06 6.43 14.69
C GLU A 203 18.09 5.46 13.98
N ARG A 204 16.88 5.30 14.52
CA ARG A 204 15.87 4.41 13.94
C ARG A 204 15.52 4.83 12.52
N PRO A 205 15.76 3.98 11.50
CA PRO A 205 15.33 4.27 10.15
C PRO A 205 13.80 4.34 10.09
N LEU A 206 13.30 5.32 9.34
CA LEU A 206 11.88 5.50 9.10
C LEU A 206 11.39 4.53 8.02
N PHE A 207 10.09 4.23 8.07
CA PHE A 207 9.48 3.38 7.07
C PHE A 207 9.21 4.18 5.79
N PRO A 208 9.20 3.54 4.61
CA PRO A 208 9.50 2.13 4.38
C PRO A 208 10.98 1.78 4.58
N LEU A 209 11.25 0.59 5.13
CA LEU A 209 12.60 0.05 5.29
C LEU A 209 13.03 -0.67 4.00
N GLN A 210 13.99 -0.11 3.28
CA GLN A 210 14.44 -0.58 1.95
C GLN A 210 15.98 -0.64 1.85
N ARG A 211 16.50 -1.36 0.84
CA ARG A 211 17.94 -1.58 0.59
C ARG A 211 18.74 -0.29 0.45
N ALA A 212 18.14 0.69 -0.23
CA ALA A 212 18.69 2.01 -0.45
C ALA A 212 17.69 3.02 0.10
N SER A 213 17.52 3.05 1.41
CA SER A 213 17.17 4.34 2.02
C SER A 213 18.49 5.09 2.14
N PRO A 214 18.89 5.91 1.14
CA PRO A 214 19.78 7.00 1.49
C PRO A 214 19.10 7.74 2.65
N PRO A 215 19.87 8.23 3.62
CA PRO A 215 19.33 8.91 4.77
C PRO A 215 18.86 10.31 4.32
N GLU A 216 17.77 10.35 3.56
CA GLU A 216 17.15 11.57 3.03
C GLU A 216 16.35 12.32 4.11
N ASN A 217 16.22 11.71 5.29
CA ASN A 217 15.90 12.40 6.55
C ASN A 217 17.16 12.74 7.37
N ARG A 218 18.31 13.02 6.73
CA ARG A 218 19.41 13.79 7.34
C ARG A 218 19.03 15.26 7.47
N ALA A 219 18.00 15.55 8.24
CA ALA A 219 18.10 16.73 9.08
C ALA A 219 19.08 16.34 10.21
N LEU A 220 20.36 16.68 10.05
CA LEU A 220 21.40 16.81 11.10
C LEU A 220 22.42 15.69 11.39
N HIS A 221 22.41 14.51 10.75
CA HIS A 221 23.47 13.51 11.00
C HIS A 221 24.44 13.38 9.83
N THR A 222 25.55 14.11 9.89
CA THR A 222 26.78 13.83 9.15
C THR A 222 27.19 12.36 9.34
N ASP A 223 27.86 11.76 8.35
CA ASP A 223 28.40 10.38 8.36
C ASP A 223 29.30 10.01 9.57
N LEU A 224 29.51 10.94 10.51
CA LEU A 224 30.37 10.82 11.69
C LEU A 224 29.71 10.11 12.88
N PHE A 225 28.41 9.76 12.81
CA PHE A 225 27.66 9.19 13.95
C PHE A 225 26.85 7.93 13.62
N ARG A 226 27.31 7.07 12.69
CA ARG A 226 26.71 5.74 12.54
C ARG A 226 27.19 4.83 13.67
N SER A 227 26.26 4.33 14.47
CA SER A 227 26.55 3.31 15.48
C SER A 227 26.75 1.93 14.82
N PRO A 228 27.63 1.08 15.37
CA PRO A 228 27.78 -0.30 14.93
C PRO A 228 26.45 -1.08 14.92
N GLU A 229 25.55 -0.76 15.86
CA GLU A 229 24.22 -1.35 15.97
C GLU A 229 23.34 -1.01 14.76
N LEU A 230 23.40 0.23 14.25
CA LEU A 230 22.68 0.63 13.05
C LEU A 230 23.22 -0.07 11.80
N ASP A 231 24.54 -0.18 11.68
CA ASP A 231 25.16 -0.86 10.52
C ASP A 231 24.85 -2.36 10.51
N GLU A 232 24.82 -3.01 11.69
CA GLU A 232 24.39 -4.40 11.83
C GLU A 232 22.91 -4.56 11.47
N PHE A 233 22.04 -3.68 11.98
CA PHE A 233 20.62 -3.68 11.64
C PHE A 233 20.41 -3.57 10.11
N VAL A 234 21.11 -2.65 9.44
CA VAL A 234 21.00 -2.46 7.99
C VAL A 234 21.48 -3.71 7.23
N HIS A 235 22.58 -4.34 7.67
CA HIS A 235 23.03 -5.61 7.08
C HIS A 235 22.00 -6.72 7.23
N GLN A 236 21.43 -6.90 8.43
CA GLN A 236 20.41 -7.91 8.70
C GLN A 236 19.12 -7.64 7.90
N LEU A 237 18.71 -6.38 7.79
CA LEU A 237 17.58 -5.97 6.97
C LEU A 237 17.80 -6.34 5.51
N ILE A 238 18.95 -6.02 4.92
CA ILE A 238 19.25 -6.35 3.52
C ILE A 238 19.24 -7.87 3.31
N ALA A 239 19.90 -8.63 4.18
CA ALA A 239 19.93 -10.08 4.10
C ALA A 239 18.52 -10.69 4.18
N PHE A 240 17.65 -10.13 5.03
CA PHE A 240 16.25 -10.52 5.13
C PHE A 240 15.47 -10.19 3.85
N LEU A 241 15.57 -8.96 3.34
CA LEU A 241 14.89 -8.54 2.11
C LEU A 241 15.32 -9.39 0.91
N ASP A 242 16.59 -9.77 0.82
CA ASP A 242 17.12 -10.61 -0.25
C ASP A 242 16.65 -12.06 -0.14
N ARG A 243 16.71 -12.64 1.07
CA ARG A 243 16.25 -14.01 1.32
C ARG A 243 14.78 -14.19 0.93
N TRP A 244 13.94 -13.23 1.30
CA TRP A 244 12.49 -13.28 1.09
C TRP A 244 12.02 -12.58 -0.19
N GLN A 245 12.96 -12.12 -1.03
CA GLN A 245 12.70 -11.44 -2.30
C GLN A 245 11.71 -10.27 -2.15
N LEU A 246 11.93 -9.46 -1.12
CA LEU A 246 11.15 -8.28 -0.80
C LEU A 246 11.80 -7.04 -1.40
N MET A 247 11.00 -6.06 -1.80
CA MET A 247 11.47 -4.71 -2.14
C MET A 247 11.79 -3.94 -0.86
N GLN A 248 10.85 -3.96 0.09
CA GLN A 248 10.89 -3.19 1.32
C GLN A 248 9.96 -3.79 2.37
N LEU A 249 10.09 -3.33 3.60
CA LEU A 249 9.03 -3.40 4.62
C LEU A 249 8.37 -2.03 4.68
N THR A 250 7.11 -1.90 4.25
CA THR A 250 6.39 -0.63 4.35
C THR A 250 5.92 -0.37 5.78
N THR A 251 5.64 -1.45 6.50
CA THR A 251 5.46 -1.48 7.95
C THR A 251 5.93 -2.85 8.45
N TRP A 252 5.88 -3.10 9.77
CA TRP A 252 6.15 -4.44 10.31
C TRP A 252 5.13 -5.49 9.87
N GLU A 253 3.90 -5.09 9.52
CA GLU A 253 2.83 -5.99 9.07
C GLU A 253 2.79 -6.15 7.54
N ILE A 254 3.37 -5.20 6.82
CA ILE A 254 3.28 -5.10 5.36
C ILE A 254 4.69 -5.20 4.77
N ALA A 255 5.10 -6.43 4.52
CA ALA A 255 6.26 -6.71 3.68
C ALA A 255 5.85 -6.69 2.21
N GLU A 256 6.60 -5.96 1.39
CA GLU A 256 6.31 -5.80 -0.02
C GLU A 256 7.18 -6.75 -0.83
N PRO A 257 6.60 -7.82 -1.40
CA PRO A 257 7.34 -8.69 -2.31
C PRO A 257 7.75 -7.90 -3.55
N GLN A 258 8.85 -8.33 -4.16
CA GLN A 258 9.15 -7.94 -5.52
C GLN A 258 7.95 -8.34 -6.40
N GLY A 259 7.41 -7.39 -7.16
CA GLY A 259 6.39 -7.68 -8.15
C GLY A 259 6.99 -8.36 -9.38
N ILE A 260 6.15 -8.70 -10.35
CA ILE A 260 6.64 -9.07 -11.67
C ILE A 260 7.41 -7.91 -12.30
N GLN A 261 8.63 -8.17 -12.75
CA GLN A 261 9.36 -7.21 -13.57
C GLN A 261 8.96 -7.43 -15.03
N MET A 262 7.96 -6.69 -15.51
CA MET A 262 7.55 -6.78 -16.90
C MET A 262 8.72 -6.39 -17.82
N ILE A 263 8.91 -7.17 -18.88
CA ILE A 263 9.88 -6.89 -19.94
C ILE A 263 9.33 -5.68 -20.70
N ALA A 264 10.12 -4.60 -20.83
CA ALA A 264 9.77 -3.53 -21.74
C ALA A 264 9.57 -4.11 -23.15
N PRO A 265 8.60 -3.63 -23.95
CA PRO A 265 8.56 -4.00 -25.35
C PRO A 265 9.91 -3.60 -25.96
N ASP A 266 10.50 -4.54 -26.71
CA ASP A 266 11.66 -4.37 -27.60
C ASP A 266 13.01 -4.92 -27.07
N GLY A 267 13.31 -6.16 -27.49
CA GLY A 267 14.69 -6.58 -27.76
C GLY A 267 15.52 -7.19 -26.62
N VAL A 268 15.01 -7.30 -25.40
CA VAL A 268 15.77 -7.95 -24.32
C VAL A 268 15.74 -9.47 -24.50
N VAL A 269 16.92 -10.04 -24.74
CA VAL A 269 17.15 -11.47 -24.96
C VAL A 269 16.60 -12.28 -23.78
N ALA A 270 15.78 -13.29 -24.08
CA ALA A 270 15.15 -14.23 -23.12
C ALA A 270 16.12 -14.94 -22.15
N GLY A 271 17.44 -14.79 -22.33
CA GLY A 271 18.48 -15.31 -21.45
C GLY A 271 18.75 -14.48 -20.18
N GLU A 272 18.66 -13.15 -20.26
CA GLU A 272 18.93 -12.26 -19.10
C GLU A 272 17.73 -12.12 -18.15
N LEU A 273 16.55 -12.52 -18.63
CA LEU A 273 15.27 -12.40 -17.93
C LEU A 273 15.03 -13.52 -16.92
N ARG A 274 15.86 -14.57 -16.94
CA ARG A 274 15.63 -15.82 -16.21
C ARG A 274 15.65 -15.72 -14.68
N ASN A 275 16.06 -14.58 -14.11
CA ASN A 275 16.33 -14.45 -12.67
C ASN A 275 15.64 -13.26 -11.98
N ARG A 276 14.70 -12.57 -12.64
CA ARG A 276 14.16 -11.31 -12.08
C ARG A 276 12.87 -11.44 -11.28
N ASN A 277 12.10 -12.50 -11.48
CA ASN A 277 10.83 -12.70 -10.76
C ASN A 277 11.05 -13.43 -9.43
N PRO A 278 10.30 -13.07 -8.37
CA PRO A 278 10.33 -13.83 -7.13
C PRO A 278 9.93 -15.29 -7.39
N VAL A 279 10.65 -16.23 -6.80
CA VAL A 279 10.41 -17.67 -6.93
C VAL A 279 9.02 -18.04 -6.42
N ALA A 280 8.49 -17.30 -5.45
CA ALA A 280 7.14 -17.48 -4.94
C ALA A 280 6.04 -16.85 -5.82
N PHE A 281 6.39 -16.07 -6.86
CA PHE A 281 5.40 -15.45 -7.73
C PHE A 281 4.74 -16.50 -8.63
N PRO A 282 3.39 -16.59 -8.66
CA PRO A 282 2.68 -17.56 -9.49
C PRO A 282 2.60 -17.06 -10.93
N LEU A 283 3.72 -17.15 -11.64
CA LEU A 283 3.88 -16.66 -13.01
C LEU A 283 2.95 -17.38 -14.00
N GLN A 284 2.39 -16.64 -14.95
CA GLN A 284 1.46 -17.14 -15.96
C GLN A 284 1.84 -16.66 -17.37
N VAL A 285 1.36 -17.36 -18.40
CA VAL A 285 1.63 -16.98 -19.81
C VAL A 285 1.09 -15.58 -20.14
N GLN A 286 -0.05 -15.21 -19.55
CA GLN A 286 -0.65 -13.87 -19.70
C GLN A 286 0.25 -12.73 -19.20
N ASP A 287 1.29 -13.04 -18.44
CA ASP A 287 2.32 -12.10 -18.00
C ASP A 287 3.35 -11.76 -19.10
N GLY A 288 3.14 -12.22 -20.34
CA GLY A 288 4.03 -11.95 -21.48
C GLY A 288 5.25 -12.88 -21.54
N VAL A 289 5.17 -14.05 -20.93
CA VAL A 289 6.26 -15.05 -20.90
C VAL A 289 5.84 -16.35 -21.57
N SER A 290 6.81 -17.16 -22.02
CA SER A 290 6.52 -18.43 -22.69
C SER A 290 6.14 -19.55 -21.70
N ASN A 291 5.45 -20.58 -22.19
CA ASN A 291 5.08 -21.77 -21.41
C ASN A 291 6.31 -22.49 -20.81
N GLU A 292 7.41 -22.53 -21.55
CA GLU A 292 8.66 -23.13 -21.10
C GLU A 292 9.22 -22.35 -19.90
N TYR A 293 9.12 -21.01 -19.93
CA TYR A 293 9.58 -20.17 -18.83
C TYR A 293 8.70 -20.33 -17.58
N VAL A 294 7.37 -20.40 -17.74
CA VAL A 294 6.45 -20.71 -16.63
C VAL A 294 6.81 -22.06 -16.01
N SER A 295 6.98 -23.09 -16.82
CA SER A 295 7.33 -24.44 -16.36
C SER A 295 8.68 -24.48 -15.64
N PHE A 296 9.66 -23.75 -16.15
CA PHE A 296 10.97 -23.59 -15.50
C PHE A 296 10.85 -22.88 -14.16
N HIS A 297 10.07 -21.80 -14.09
CA HIS A 297 9.81 -21.04 -12.86
C HIS A 297 9.14 -21.90 -11.78
N GLU A 298 8.13 -22.68 -12.15
CA GLU A 298 7.49 -23.63 -11.24
C GLU A 298 8.46 -24.73 -10.75
N HIS A 299 9.37 -25.18 -11.63
CA HIS A 299 10.41 -26.14 -11.25
C HIS A 299 11.39 -25.53 -10.24
N LEU A 300 11.81 -24.28 -10.45
CA LEU A 300 12.64 -23.54 -9.48
C LEU A 300 11.93 -23.36 -8.14
N ALA A 301 10.64 -23.02 -8.16
CA ALA A 301 9.81 -22.90 -6.96
C ALA A 301 9.74 -24.21 -6.18
N ARG A 302 9.47 -25.32 -6.87
CA ARG A 302 9.49 -26.67 -6.26
C ARG A 302 10.86 -27.01 -5.67
N GLY A 303 11.94 -26.64 -6.35
CA GLY A 303 13.31 -26.77 -5.83
C GLY A 303 13.58 -25.98 -4.54
N ARG A 304 12.78 -24.93 -4.26
CA ARG A 304 12.80 -24.18 -2.99
C ARG A 304 11.69 -24.58 -2.02
N GLY A 305 11.03 -25.72 -2.24
CA GLY A 305 9.96 -26.21 -1.37
C GLY A 305 8.61 -25.50 -1.57
N ILE A 306 8.42 -24.78 -2.68
CA ILE A 306 7.18 -24.12 -3.04
C ILE A 306 6.52 -24.91 -4.17
N ASP A 307 5.63 -25.84 -3.83
CA ASP A 307 4.98 -26.73 -4.80
C ASP A 307 3.50 -26.36 -5.08
N ASP A 308 2.94 -25.41 -4.35
CA ASP A 308 1.52 -25.01 -4.39
C ASP A 308 1.32 -23.56 -4.89
N LEU A 309 2.11 -23.14 -5.89
CA LEU A 309 1.98 -21.82 -6.53
C LEU A 309 0.56 -21.52 -7.02
N SER A 310 -0.16 -22.56 -7.49
CA SER A 310 -1.54 -22.44 -7.96
C SER A 310 -2.54 -22.04 -6.88
N ARG A 311 -2.18 -22.10 -5.59
CA ARG A 311 -3.02 -21.73 -4.44
C ARG A 311 -2.92 -20.25 -4.07
N PHE A 312 -2.49 -19.39 -5.00
CA PHE A 312 -2.23 -17.97 -4.75
C PHE A 312 -3.42 -17.23 -4.12
N ASP A 313 -4.64 -17.49 -4.60
CA ASP A 313 -5.86 -16.90 -4.02
C ASP A 313 -6.03 -17.24 -2.54
N THR A 314 -5.68 -18.47 -2.14
CA THR A 314 -5.79 -18.88 -0.74
C THR A 314 -4.79 -18.12 0.13
N TYR A 315 -3.53 -18.02 -0.28
CA TYR A 315 -2.52 -17.27 0.45
C TYR A 315 -2.86 -15.78 0.53
N ARG A 316 -3.39 -15.19 -0.54
CA ARG A 316 -3.89 -13.80 -0.54
C ARG A 316 -4.94 -13.60 0.56
N GLN A 317 -5.93 -14.50 0.65
CA GLN A 317 -6.97 -14.39 1.68
C GLN A 317 -6.42 -14.64 3.08
N ILE A 318 -5.49 -15.59 3.26
CA ILE A 318 -4.80 -15.80 4.54
C ILE A 318 -4.12 -14.51 5.01
N TRP A 319 -3.44 -13.80 4.10
CA TRP A 319 -2.81 -12.51 4.41
C TRP A 319 -3.82 -11.45 4.84
N ARG A 320 -4.90 -11.24 4.08
CA ARG A 320 -5.94 -10.26 4.41
C ARG A 320 -6.58 -10.55 5.78
N ILE A 321 -6.87 -11.82 6.06
CA ILE A 321 -7.41 -12.26 7.35
C ILE A 321 -6.42 -11.97 8.48
N ASP A 322 -5.14 -12.30 8.29
CA ASP A 322 -4.12 -12.07 9.30
C ASP A 322 -3.90 -10.59 9.59
N PHE A 323 -3.84 -9.77 8.54
CA PHE A 323 -3.71 -8.33 8.65
C PHE A 323 -4.89 -7.72 9.44
N LEU A 324 -6.13 -8.05 9.07
CA LEU A 324 -7.31 -7.52 9.75
C LEU A 324 -7.42 -8.02 11.19
N GLU A 325 -7.09 -9.28 11.47
CA GLU A 325 -7.06 -9.78 12.84
C GLU A 325 -6.07 -9.01 13.70
N ASN A 326 -4.83 -8.85 13.22
CA ASN A 326 -3.80 -8.13 13.95
C ASN A 326 -4.22 -6.68 14.18
N LEU A 327 -4.77 -6.00 13.17
CA LEU A 327 -5.27 -4.64 13.26
C LEU A 327 -6.38 -4.51 14.32
N LEU A 328 -7.42 -5.35 14.23
CA LEU A 328 -8.57 -5.29 15.14
C LEU A 328 -8.19 -5.66 16.57
N HIS A 329 -7.29 -6.63 16.77
CA HIS A 329 -6.80 -6.96 18.11
C HIS A 329 -5.98 -5.78 18.66
N ARG A 330 -4.97 -5.29 17.96
CA ARG A 330 -4.13 -4.22 18.53
C ARG A 330 -4.90 -2.94 18.84
N ARG A 331 -5.88 -2.59 17.99
CA ARG A 331 -6.65 -1.36 18.17
C ARG A 331 -7.76 -1.44 19.23
N TYR A 332 -8.31 -2.62 19.48
CA TYR A 332 -9.54 -2.78 20.28
C TYR A 332 -9.48 -3.86 21.36
N ASP A 333 -8.31 -4.47 21.61
CA ASP A 333 -8.20 -5.57 22.57
C ASP A 333 -8.08 -5.08 24.02
N SER A 334 -9.12 -5.36 24.82
CA SER A 334 -9.08 -6.44 25.85
C SER A 334 -9.89 -6.13 27.12
N THR A 335 -10.26 -4.88 27.41
CA THR A 335 -10.95 -4.56 28.68
C THR A 335 -12.47 -4.74 28.65
N ASN A 336 -13.11 -4.76 27.48
CA ASN A 336 -14.57 -4.86 27.33
C ASN A 336 -15.01 -5.90 26.28
N GLN A 337 -14.42 -7.10 26.30
CA GLN A 337 -14.77 -8.14 25.33
C GLN A 337 -16.21 -8.64 25.53
N VAL A 338 -17.04 -8.46 24.51
CA VAL A 338 -18.40 -9.03 24.49
C VAL A 338 -18.36 -10.56 24.44
N ARG A 339 -19.38 -11.23 25.00
CA ARG A 339 -19.49 -12.70 24.91
C ARG A 339 -19.41 -13.15 23.45
N GLY A 340 -18.50 -14.10 23.18
CA GLY A 340 -18.25 -14.64 21.85
C GLY A 340 -17.46 -13.69 20.93
N PHE A 341 -16.66 -12.78 21.49
CA PHE A 341 -15.85 -11.80 20.75
C PHE A 341 -15.12 -12.40 19.54
N GLN A 342 -14.36 -13.48 19.73
CA GLN A 342 -13.61 -14.13 18.66
C GLN A 342 -14.49 -14.61 17.49
N THR A 343 -15.67 -15.16 17.77
CA THR A 343 -16.65 -15.57 16.76
C THR A 343 -17.25 -14.37 16.04
N LYS A 344 -17.52 -13.27 16.76
CA LYS A 344 -18.06 -12.05 16.18
C LYS A 344 -17.04 -11.30 15.34
N VAL A 345 -15.77 -11.22 15.78
CA VAL A 345 -14.64 -10.71 14.97
C VAL A 345 -14.51 -11.52 13.69
N GLN A 346 -14.67 -12.84 13.78
CA GLN A 346 -14.67 -13.67 12.57
C GLN A 346 -15.80 -13.33 11.61
N GLY A 347 -17.01 -13.12 12.11
CA GLY A 347 -18.16 -12.68 11.31
C GLY A 347 -17.94 -11.30 10.70
N PHE A 348 -17.37 -10.37 11.46
CA PHE A 348 -17.02 -9.04 10.99
C PHE A 348 -15.99 -9.10 9.85
N ILE A 349 -14.89 -9.85 10.02
CA ILE A 349 -13.88 -10.01 8.97
C ILE A 349 -14.49 -10.68 7.73
N ALA A 350 -15.32 -11.72 7.93
CA ALA A 350 -16.01 -12.40 6.84
C ALA A 350 -16.82 -11.43 5.97
N GLU A 351 -17.58 -10.53 6.60
CA GLU A 351 -18.35 -9.49 5.91
C GLU A 351 -17.42 -8.44 5.27
N TYR A 352 -16.42 -7.95 6.00
CA TYR A 352 -15.46 -6.93 5.54
C TYR A 352 -14.69 -7.34 4.28
N ILE A 353 -14.29 -8.62 4.15
CA ILE A 353 -13.55 -9.10 2.97
C ILE A 353 -14.40 -9.89 1.98
N GLU A 354 -15.73 -9.90 2.17
CA GLU A 354 -16.71 -10.61 1.34
C GLU A 354 -16.43 -12.11 1.19
N LEU A 355 -16.14 -12.77 2.32
CA LEU A 355 -15.81 -14.20 2.36
C LEU A 355 -16.69 -14.96 3.34
N HIS A 356 -17.15 -16.15 2.97
CA HIS A 356 -17.94 -16.99 3.87
C HIS A 356 -17.18 -17.32 5.18
N VAL A 357 -17.89 -17.28 6.31
CA VAL A 357 -17.35 -17.50 7.66
C VAL A 357 -16.58 -18.82 7.77
N ASP A 358 -17.04 -19.89 7.12
CA ASP A 358 -16.34 -21.18 7.17
C ASP A 358 -15.01 -21.19 6.38
N ARG A 359 -14.90 -20.39 5.31
CA ARG A 359 -13.62 -20.19 4.64
C ARG A 359 -12.64 -19.44 5.54
N ILE A 360 -13.10 -18.46 6.31
CA ILE A 360 -12.27 -17.78 7.33
C ILE A 360 -11.74 -18.82 8.34
N LYS A 361 -12.59 -19.69 8.90
CA LYS A 361 -12.16 -20.76 9.83
C LYS A 361 -11.09 -21.64 9.21
N LYS A 362 -11.33 -22.07 7.98
CA LYS A 362 -10.43 -22.96 7.23
C LYS A 362 -9.07 -22.30 7.00
N TYR A 363 -9.05 -21.04 6.54
CA TYR A 363 -7.82 -20.30 6.28
C TYR A 363 -7.05 -19.99 7.57
N ARG A 364 -7.74 -19.64 8.66
CA ARG A 364 -7.14 -19.54 10.01
C ARG A 364 -6.51 -20.85 10.44
N GLY A 365 -7.23 -21.96 10.24
CA GLY A 365 -6.76 -23.31 10.52
C GLY A 365 -5.45 -23.60 9.79
N TRP A 366 -5.42 -23.43 8.46
CA TRP A 366 -4.23 -23.60 7.65
C TRP A 366 -3.08 -22.69 8.10
N ARG A 367 -3.31 -21.39 8.27
CA ARG A 367 -2.31 -20.44 8.78
C ARG A 367 -1.70 -20.91 10.11
N ASN A 368 -2.52 -21.39 11.04
CA ASN A 368 -2.05 -21.87 12.34
C ASN A 368 -1.22 -23.16 12.21
N ARG A 369 -1.62 -24.09 11.33
CA ARG A 369 -0.85 -25.32 11.04
C ARG A 369 0.51 -24.99 10.42
N PHE A 370 0.55 -24.07 9.46
CA PHE A 370 1.79 -23.54 8.88
C PHE A 370 2.71 -22.94 9.95
N ARG A 371 2.16 -22.06 10.80
CA ARG A 371 2.91 -21.41 11.88
C ARG A 371 3.51 -22.38 12.89
N LYS A 372 2.89 -23.55 13.07
CA LYS A 372 3.38 -24.64 13.92
C LYS A 372 4.33 -25.61 13.19
N GLY A 373 4.53 -25.45 11.89
CA GLY A 373 5.32 -26.37 11.07
C GLY A 373 4.62 -27.71 10.78
N GLU A 374 3.31 -27.81 11.01
CA GLU A 374 2.54 -29.05 10.77
C GLU A 374 2.28 -29.30 9.28
N ILE A 375 2.33 -28.25 8.47
CA ILE A 375 2.23 -28.29 7.01
C ILE A 375 3.23 -27.31 6.42
N THR A 376 3.76 -27.64 5.24
CA THR A 376 4.67 -26.79 4.45
C THR A 376 4.07 -26.39 3.10
N SER A 377 2.91 -26.98 2.74
CA SER A 377 2.19 -26.73 1.50
C SER A 377 0.69 -26.93 1.67
N LEU A 378 -0.10 -26.27 0.82
CA LEU A 378 -1.55 -26.48 0.65
C LEU A 378 -1.88 -27.57 -0.38
N ASN A 379 -0.89 -28.13 -1.08
CA ASN A 379 -1.12 -29.26 -1.96
C ASN A 379 -1.66 -30.46 -1.19
N GLY A 380 -2.66 -31.14 -1.76
CA GLY A 380 -3.32 -32.28 -1.12
C GLY A 380 -4.29 -31.92 0.02
N LEU A 381 -4.45 -30.63 0.36
CA LEU A 381 -5.47 -30.17 1.31
C LEU A 381 -6.72 -29.71 0.55
N SER A 382 -7.88 -30.28 0.90
CA SER A 382 -9.18 -29.96 0.29
C SER A 382 -9.87 -28.78 0.93
#